data_AF-A0A847GZW1-F1
#
_entry.id   AF-A0A847GZW1-F1
#
_cell.length_a   1.000
_cell.length_b   1.000
_cell.length_c   1.000
_cell.angle_alpha   90.00
_cell.angle_beta   90.00
_cell.angle_gamma   90.00
#
_symmetry.space_group_name_H-M   'P 1'
#
loop_
_entity.id
_entity.type
_entity.pdbx_description
1 polymer ?
#
loop_
_entity_poly.entity_id
_entity_poly.type
_entity_poly.pdbx_seq_one_letter_code
_entity_poly.pdbx_strand_id
1 'polypeptide(L)' 'MASLLEDPSGNWHVHFRFGGKRFKRSLQTKNAKEAQGLLGCIEDNMQLVRRGVKTLPPSGDVFLFLVSDGKLDAPRPIAR' A
#
# COMPACT_ATOMS: atom_id res chain seq x y z
N MET A 1 -1.01 0.72 -12.03
CA MET A 1 -1.64 2.04 -11.98
C MET A 1 -2.27 2.17 -10.63
N ALA A 2 -1.50 2.77 -9.72
CA ALA A 2 -1.98 3.28 -8.45
C ALA A 2 -2.19 4.79 -8.57
N SER A 3 -3.07 5.35 -7.74
CA SER A 3 -3.36 6.79 -7.74
C SER A 3 -3.59 7.27 -6.32
N LEU A 4 -3.23 8.52 -6.05
CA LEU A 4 -3.47 9.19 -4.79
C LEU A 4 -4.75 10.02 -4.86
N LEU A 5 -5.50 10.03 -3.77
CA LEU A 5 -6.68 10.85 -3.58
C LEU A 5 -6.62 11.49 -2.19
N GLU A 6 -6.77 12.80 -2.13
CA GLU A 6 -6.89 13.50 -0.85
C GLU A 6 -8.34 13.40 -0.35
N ASP A 7 -8.50 13.10 0.93
CA ASP A 7 -9.80 13.14 1.61
C ASP A 7 -10.08 14.55 2.16
N PRO A 8 -11.33 14.98 2.36
CA PRO A 8 -11.65 16.28 2.96
C PRO A 8 -10.96 16.55 4.32
N SER A 9 -10.55 15.49 5.04
CA SER A 9 -9.80 15.57 6.28
C SER A 9 -8.30 15.96 6.11
N GLY A 10 -7.84 16.07 4.87
CA GLY A 10 -6.45 16.32 4.46
C GLY A 10 -5.56 15.08 4.43
N ASN A 11 -6.14 13.87 4.58
CA ASN A 11 -5.39 12.62 4.57
C ASN A 11 -5.33 12.03 3.16
N TRP A 12 -4.14 11.57 2.77
CA TRP A 12 -3.95 10.89 1.50
C TRP A 12 -4.45 9.46 1.54
N HIS A 13 -5.12 9.05 0.48
CA HIS A 13 -5.58 7.69 0.23
C HIS A 13 -4.95 7.19 -1.07
N VAL A 14 -4.64 5.91 -1.12
CA VAL A 14 -4.18 5.25 -2.33
C VAL A 14 -5.24 4.30 -2.87
N HIS A 15 -5.41 4.38 -4.18
CA HIS A 15 -6.37 3.60 -4.95
C HIS A 15 -5.61 2.82 -6.02
N PHE A 16 -5.73 1.50 -6.03
CA PHE A 16 -5.08 0.68 -7.04
C PHE A 16 -5.83 -0.63 -7.28
N ARG A 17 -5.46 -1.31 -8.36
CA ARG A 17 -5.96 -2.65 -8.68
C ARG A 17 -4.82 -3.64 -8.73
N PHE A 18 -4.99 -4.75 -8.04
CA PHE A 18 -4.00 -5.81 -7.99
C PHE A 18 -4.67 -7.19 -7.86
N GLY A 19 -4.23 -8.17 -8.66
CA GLY A 19 -4.80 -9.53 -8.64
C GLY A 19 -6.32 -9.56 -8.84
N GLY A 20 -6.88 -8.71 -9.71
CA GLY A 20 -8.32 -8.60 -9.95
C GLY A 20 -9.13 -7.88 -8.85
N LYS A 21 -8.50 -7.50 -7.73
CA LYS A 21 -9.15 -6.80 -6.62
C LYS A 21 -8.85 -5.30 -6.67
N ARG A 22 -9.82 -4.49 -6.24
CA ARG A 22 -9.69 -3.04 -6.05
C ARG A 22 -9.33 -2.77 -4.59
N PHE A 23 -8.31 -1.95 -4.37
CA PHE A 23 -7.87 -1.52 -3.06
C PHE A 23 -8.05 -0.01 -2.94
N LYS A 24 -8.63 0.41 -1.80
CA LYS A 24 -8.70 1.80 -1.34
C LYS A 24 -8.27 1.80 0.13
N ARG A 25 -7.18 2.49 0.45
CA ARG A 25 -6.64 2.57 1.81
C ARG A 25 -6.08 3.95 2.10
N SER A 26 -6.22 4.39 3.35
CA SER A 26 -5.58 5.61 3.84
C SER A 26 -4.09 5.37 4.03
N LEU A 27 -3.28 6.33 3.61
CA LEU A 27 -1.84 6.40 3.91
C LEU A 27 -1.57 7.05 5.28
N GLN A 28 -2.61 7.56 5.96
CA GLN A 28 -2.51 8.22 7.27
C GLN A 28 -1.49 9.36 7.33
N THR A 29 -1.14 9.94 6.17
CA THR A 29 -0.27 11.11 6.06
C THR A 29 -1.04 12.24 5.39
N LYS A 30 -0.69 13.47 5.76
CA LYS A 30 -1.12 14.71 5.09
C LYS A 30 -0.03 15.28 4.18
N ASN A 31 1.18 14.72 4.25
CA ASN A 31 2.31 15.18 3.48
C ASN A 31 2.28 14.58 2.08
N ALA A 32 2.08 15.43 1.07
CA ALA A 32 2.02 15.01 -0.33
C ALA A 32 3.31 14.31 -0.80
N LYS A 33 4.49 14.75 -0.33
CA LYS A 33 5.78 14.16 -0.70
C LYS A 33 5.92 12.73 -0.14
N GLU A 34 5.48 12.53 1.10
CA GLU A 34 5.45 11.22 1.73
C GLU A 34 4.45 10.29 1.02
N ALA A 35 3.26 10.81 0.70
CA ALA A 35 2.24 10.05 -0.03
C ALA A 35 2.74 9.60 -1.41
N GLN A 36 3.45 10.47 -2.14
CA GLN A 36 4.08 10.13 -3.42
C GLN A 36 5.19 9.09 -3.27
N GLY A 37 6.02 9.18 -2.23
CA GLY A 37 7.03 8.16 -1.92
C GLY A 37 6.40 6.79 -1.69
N LEU A 38 5.34 6.72 -0.88
CA LEU A 38 4.59 5.50 -0.61
C LEU A 38 3.91 4.93 -1.86
N LEU A 39 3.38 5.80 -2.73
CA LEU A 39 2.83 5.40 -4.03
C LEU A 39 3.90 4.68 -4.87
N GLY A 40 5.09 5.27 -4.99
CA GLY A 40 6.22 4.67 -5.73
C GLY A 40 6.58 3.29 -5.19
N CYS A 41 6.75 3.16 -3.86
CA CYS A 41 7.04 1.88 -3.23
C CYS A 41 5.96 0.82 -3.53
N ILE A 42 4.68 1.20 -3.48
CA ILE A 42 3.56 0.31 -3.79
C ILE A 42 3.62 -0.16 -5.26
N GLU A 43 3.90 0.73 -6.20
CA GLU A 43 4.00 0.40 -7.61
C GLU A 43 5.19 -0.50 -7.91
N ASP A 44 6.36 -0.22 -7.34
CA ASP A 44 7.55 -1.06 -7.46
C ASP A 44 7.31 -2.47 -6.91
N ASN A 45 6.70 -2.56 -5.73
CA ASN A 45 6.36 -3.84 -5.12
C ASN A 45 5.34 -4.62 -5.94
N MET A 46 4.34 -3.96 -6.52
CA MET A 46 3.44 -4.63 -7.46
C MET A 46 4.17 -5.19 -8.67
N GLN A 47 5.19 -4.49 -9.20
CA GLN A 47 6.00 -5.00 -10.31
C GLN A 47 6.84 -6.20 -9.89
N LEU A 48 7.46 -6.16 -8.71
CA LEU A 48 8.21 -7.30 -8.17
C LEU A 48 7.34 -8.54 -8.00
N VAL A 49 6.10 -8.37 -7.53
CA VAL A 49 5.16 -9.48 -7.41
C VAL A 49 4.73 -9.99 -8.79
N ARG A 50 4.45 -9.09 -9.75
CA ARG A 50 4.10 -9.50 -11.13
C ARG A 50 5.23 -10.28 -11.81
N ARG A 51 6.48 -9.93 -11.52
CA ARG A 51 7.67 -10.64 -12.02
C ARG A 51 7.92 -11.98 -11.30
N GLY A 52 7.18 -12.28 -10.23
CA GLY A 52 7.37 -13.48 -9.41
C GLY A 52 8.56 -13.41 -8.46
N VAL A 53 9.18 -12.24 -8.29
CA VAL A 53 10.32 -12.03 -7.36
C VAL A 53 9.84 -11.93 -5.92
N LYS A 54 8.72 -11.25 -5.69
CA LYS A 54 8.03 -11.19 -4.38
C LYS A 54 6.77 -12.04 -4.43
N THR A 55 6.61 -12.95 -3.48
CA THR A 55 5.39 -13.74 -3.33
C THR A 55 4.43 -13.00 -2.40
N LEU A 56 3.15 -12.91 -2.78
CA LEU A 56 2.14 -12.38 -1.88
C LEU A 56 1.94 -13.34 -0.70
N PRO A 57 1.73 -12.82 0.52
CA PRO A 57 1.35 -13.66 1.64
C PRO A 57 -0.01 -14.33 1.36
N PRO A 58 -0.17 -15.64 1.63
CA PRO A 58 -1.40 -16.38 1.34
C PRO A 58 -2.60 -15.89 2.15
N SER A 59 -2.37 -15.30 3.33
CA SER A 59 -3.42 -14.87 4.27
C SER A 59 -3.20 -13.45 4.82
N GLY A 60 -2.35 -12.65 4.18
CA GLY A 60 -1.95 -11.32 4.69
C GLY A 60 -2.70 -10.16 4.03
N ASP A 61 -2.71 -9.00 4.70
CA ASP A 61 -3.17 -7.76 4.07
C ASP A 61 -2.15 -7.36 2.99
N VAL A 62 -2.53 -7.60 1.73
CA VAL A 62 -1.74 -7.26 0.52
C VAL A 62 -1.29 -5.81 0.55
N PHE A 63 -2.14 -4.91 1.03
CA PHE A 63 -1.80 -3.49 1.12
C PHE A 63 -0.64 -3.26 2.10
N LEU A 64 -0.74 -3.85 3.29
CA LEU A 64 0.27 -3.73 4.32
C LEU A 64 1.62 -4.31 3.85
N PHE A 65 1.60 -5.43 3.13
CA PHE A 65 2.80 -6.01 2.53
C PHE A 65 3.46 -5.09 1.50
N LEU A 66 2.67 -4.45 0.62
CA LEU A 66 3.17 -3.55 -0.43
C LEU A 66 3.75 -2.25 0.15
N VAL A 67 3.15 -1.72 1.22
CA VAL A 67 3.60 -0.48 1.88
C VAL A 67 4.81 -0.70 2.77
N SER A 68 4.87 -1.83 3.48
CA SER A 68 5.99 -2.18 4.35
C SER A 68 7.22 -2.69 3.60
N ASP A 69 7.25 -2.60 2.27
CA ASP A 69 8.31 -3.15 1.43
C ASP A 69 8.59 -4.65 1.68
N GLY A 70 7.56 -5.40 2.11
CA GLY A 70 7.71 -6.80 2.55
C GLY A 70 8.38 -6.98 3.92
N LYS A 71 8.77 -5.91 4.61
CA LYS A 71 9.31 -5.91 5.98
C LYS A 71 8.18 -5.68 6.98
N LEU A 72 7.32 -6.67 7.16
CA LEU A 72 6.44 -6.71 8.32
C LEU A 72 7.20 -7.32 9.49
N ASP A 73 8.03 -6.50 10.11
CA ASP A 73 8.75 -6.85 11.34
C ASP A 73 8.21 -6.00 12.49
N ALA A 74 6.92 -6.19 12.78
CA ALA A 74 6.28 -5.93 14.08
C ALA A 74 4.75 -6.14 14.00
N PRO A 75 4.12 -6.78 14.99
CA PRO A 75 2.68 -6.85 15.08
C PRO A 75 2.14 -5.45 15.38
N ARG A 76 1.39 -4.84 14.44
CA ARG A 76 0.59 -3.67 14.80
C ARG A 76 -0.52 -4.15 15.73
N PRO A 77 -0.62 -3.63 16.96
CA PRO A 77 -1.75 -3.96 17.83
C PRO A 77 -3.01 -3.44 17.13
N ILE A 78 -3.96 -4.35 16.93
CA ILE A 78 -5.30 -4.02 16.49
C ILE A 78 -5.92 -3.22 17.65
N ALA A 79 -5.95 -1.89 17.53
CA ALA A 79 -6.69 -1.07 18.48
C ALA A 79 -8.18 -1.38 18.28
N ARG A 80 -8.78 -1.95 19.32
CA ARG A 80 -10.20 -2.33 19.41
C ARG A 80 -11.04 -1.13 19.85
#